data_AF-A0AAW9ACG9-F1
#
_entry.id   AF-A0AAW9ACG9-F1
#
_cell.length_a   1.000
_cell.length_b   1.000
_cell.length_c   1.000
_cell.angle_alpha   90.00
_cell.angle_beta   90.00
_cell.angle_gamma   90.00
#
_symmetry.space_group_name_H-M   'P 1'
#
loop_
_entity.id
_entity.type
_entity.pdbx_description
1 polymer ?
#
loop_
_entity_poly.entity_id
_entity_poly.type
_entity_poly.pdbx_seq_one_letter_code
_entity_poly.pdbx_strand_id
1 'polypeptide(L)'
;MNEVKKSLDAVSGFTSEDMDEVKQRIISGKRKHKKRNPLPAAITALVAAAVLFFAFNVLQDSFSTADEEDYDINELIYDFMLRKEVVGNGDGGEVSDEMRQATLQTMLQIDALIDYAKTNGYREDMEAIDKKVAEQRDGFYADLDKEGEDKKNSILKTQENMFGISYDEYFKFGISYDEYFNVLQKWTVQAEAANNWLVQHLPEDPITRGEVLGLFKNKNEHVIADFMEQKSIPSFDMTVKYEEHEGTVASIEGDRVLVTNEFMDDAELWVDVLIKHNSASYFLIDDSLEGIVSGMKIRVVYDALSFPVATEGNPVVYEKVKEWERLGSNNEPEYVAKHEEILSEEDIETAYEMGVRVLTDYYKAVWNGTAIDLERFIENENLKQYIETKVQSQHDKYGHFNDKVKHIEIRDDWEAKFTDDEDGGFLYLSLPVAITKYHGGGYGEGTEFLIRNVNGKLVIVDWYTGGKDTYDFMVRGDNVTVDNPDIWNDSEWVKTLDNKID
;
A
#
# COMPACT_ATOMS: atom_id res chain seq x y z
N MET A 1 -2.72 15.13 -36.56
CA MET A 1 -3.22 15.82 -35.33
C MET A 1 -4.04 14.86 -34.46
N ASN A 2 -5.18 14.31 -34.91
CA ASN A 2 -5.96 13.37 -34.09
C ASN A 2 -5.26 12.03 -33.77
N GLU A 3 -4.34 11.54 -34.60
CA GLU A 3 -3.68 10.25 -34.38
C GLU A 3 -2.53 10.35 -33.36
N VAL A 4 -1.76 11.45 -33.38
CA VAL A 4 -0.70 11.72 -32.38
C VAL A 4 -1.26 11.87 -30.97
N LYS A 5 -2.49 12.39 -30.84
CA LYS A 5 -3.17 12.42 -29.54
C LYS A 5 -3.49 11.00 -29.06
N LYS A 6 -4.09 10.17 -29.92
CA LYS A 6 -4.37 8.76 -29.60
C LYS A 6 -3.14 7.92 -29.22
N SER A 7 -1.94 8.22 -29.76
CA SER A 7 -0.72 7.53 -29.33
C SER A 7 -0.24 7.97 -27.94
N LEU A 8 -0.42 9.23 -27.57
CA LEU A 8 -0.11 9.72 -26.21
C LEU A 8 -1.13 9.20 -25.17
N ASP A 9 -2.41 9.21 -25.52
CA ASP A 9 -3.50 8.65 -24.70
C ASP A 9 -3.29 7.13 -24.45
N ALA A 10 -2.64 6.41 -25.40
CA ALA A 10 -2.37 4.97 -25.30
C ALA A 10 -1.05 4.61 -24.59
N VAL A 11 -0.05 5.48 -24.59
CA VAL A 11 1.26 5.24 -23.95
C VAL A 11 1.28 5.66 -22.47
N SER A 12 0.37 6.54 -22.04
CA SER A 12 0.36 7.11 -20.69
C SER A 12 -0.74 6.58 -19.77
N GLY A 13 -1.75 5.87 -20.28
CA GLY A 13 -2.85 5.28 -19.50
C GLY A 13 -3.88 6.27 -18.94
N PHE A 14 -3.63 7.58 -18.97
CA PHE A 14 -4.57 8.60 -18.50
C PHE A 14 -5.67 8.90 -19.52
N THR A 15 -6.90 9.08 -19.05
CA THR A 15 -8.01 9.56 -19.89
C THR A 15 -8.14 11.09 -19.83
N SER A 16 -8.87 11.67 -20.80
CA SER A 16 -9.18 13.10 -20.76
C SER A 16 -10.10 13.50 -19.60
N GLU A 17 -10.86 12.56 -19.01
CA GLU A 17 -11.75 12.86 -17.88
C GLU A 17 -10.95 13.00 -16.58
N ASP A 18 -9.90 12.20 -16.38
CA ASP A 18 -8.97 12.32 -15.24
C ASP A 18 -8.31 13.70 -15.21
N MET A 19 -7.83 14.16 -16.37
CA MET A 19 -7.22 15.49 -16.51
C MET A 19 -8.18 16.63 -16.14
N ASP A 20 -9.46 16.51 -16.49
CA ASP A 20 -10.45 17.55 -16.24
C ASP A 20 -10.98 17.52 -14.79
N GLU A 21 -11.08 16.35 -14.13
CA GLU A 21 -11.37 16.32 -12.69
C GLU A 21 -10.22 16.97 -11.88
N VAL A 22 -8.96 16.68 -12.22
CA VAL A 22 -7.78 17.29 -11.58
C VAL A 22 -7.77 18.81 -11.74
N LYS A 23 -8.00 19.33 -12.94
CA LYS A 23 -8.13 20.79 -13.18
C LYS A 23 -9.20 21.41 -12.29
N GLN A 24 -10.37 20.79 -12.18
CA GLN A 24 -11.45 21.29 -11.32
C GLN A 24 -11.08 21.27 -9.83
N ARG A 25 -10.32 20.26 -9.35
CA ARG A 25 -9.81 20.23 -7.97
C ARG A 25 -8.86 21.41 -7.69
N ILE A 26 -7.92 21.69 -8.61
CA ILE A 26 -6.95 22.81 -8.48
C ILE A 26 -7.65 24.17 -8.56
N ILE A 27 -8.58 24.35 -9.51
CA ILE A 27 -9.28 25.63 -9.73
C ILE A 27 -10.28 25.96 -8.61
N SER A 28 -10.93 24.95 -8.01
CA SER A 28 -12.01 25.18 -7.03
C SER A 28 -11.57 25.27 -5.57
N GLY A 29 -10.35 24.85 -5.24
CA GLY A 29 -9.77 24.94 -3.89
C GLY A 29 -10.51 24.14 -2.80
N LYS A 30 -11.39 23.20 -3.16
CA LYS A 30 -12.21 22.44 -2.22
C LYS A 30 -11.95 20.93 -2.30
N ARG A 31 -11.31 20.38 -1.27
CA ARG A 31 -11.27 18.93 -1.04
C ARG A 31 -12.70 18.42 -0.74
N LYS A 32 -13.19 17.45 -1.51
CA LYS A 32 -14.16 16.46 -1.02
C LYS A 32 -13.36 15.28 -0.46
N HIS A 33 -13.81 14.70 0.66
CA HIS A 33 -13.26 13.43 1.11
C HIS A 33 -13.69 12.30 0.15
N LYS A 34 -12.70 11.54 -0.35
CA LYS A 34 -12.85 10.18 -0.89
C LYS A 34 -12.11 9.24 0.07
N LYS A 35 -12.50 7.96 0.13
CA LYS A 35 -11.69 6.91 0.77
C LYS A 35 -10.39 6.72 -0.04
N ARG A 36 -9.33 6.20 0.60
CA ARG A 36 -8.03 5.93 -0.04
C ARG A 36 -8.14 4.72 -0.98
N ASN A 37 -7.56 4.82 -2.18
CA ASN A 37 -7.24 3.66 -3.02
C ASN A 37 -5.78 3.24 -2.79
N PRO A 38 -5.47 1.92 -2.79
CA PRO A 38 -4.10 1.42 -2.73
C PRO A 38 -3.54 1.17 -4.15
N LEU A 39 -2.87 2.18 -4.71
CA LEU A 39 -1.82 1.97 -5.72
C LEU A 39 -0.49 2.42 -5.08
N PRO A 40 0.65 1.80 -5.43
CA PRO A 40 1.88 1.86 -4.64
C PRO A 40 2.24 3.26 -4.16
N ALA A 41 2.70 3.40 -2.91
CA ALA A 41 3.04 4.74 -2.40
C ALA A 41 4.13 5.41 -3.26
N ALA A 42 5.05 4.61 -3.84
CA ALA A 42 6.05 5.07 -4.80
C ALA A 42 5.45 5.45 -6.17
N ILE A 43 4.59 4.62 -6.77
CA ILE A 43 3.96 4.92 -8.06
C ILE A 43 2.94 6.07 -7.91
N THR A 44 2.18 6.13 -6.83
CA THR A 44 1.28 7.24 -6.49
C THR A 44 2.07 8.50 -6.11
N ALA A 45 3.30 8.42 -5.60
CA ALA A 45 4.18 9.59 -5.46
C ALA A 45 4.75 10.06 -6.81
N LEU A 46 5.12 9.14 -7.71
CA LEU A 46 5.52 9.42 -9.10
C LEU A 46 4.36 9.93 -9.96
N VAL A 47 3.14 9.45 -9.74
CA VAL A 47 1.92 9.86 -10.45
C VAL A 47 1.31 11.11 -9.83
N ALA A 48 1.35 11.30 -8.51
CA ALA A 48 1.04 12.60 -7.91
C ALA A 48 2.13 13.63 -8.21
N ALA A 49 3.38 13.22 -8.45
CA ALA A 49 4.37 14.07 -9.09
C ALA A 49 3.91 14.40 -10.52
N ALA A 50 3.68 13.42 -11.40
CA ALA A 50 3.24 13.64 -12.79
C ALA A 50 1.95 14.49 -12.92
N VAL A 51 1.00 14.32 -12.00
CA VAL A 51 -0.30 15.03 -11.98
C VAL A 51 -0.19 16.41 -11.32
N LEU A 52 0.82 16.68 -10.48
CA LEU A 52 1.19 18.04 -10.06
C LEU A 52 2.18 18.71 -11.05
N PHE A 53 2.94 17.95 -11.84
CA PHE A 53 3.86 18.38 -12.91
C PHE A 53 3.14 19.01 -14.11
N PHE A 54 1.82 18.80 -14.23
CA PHE A 54 1.00 19.53 -15.21
C PHE A 54 0.84 21.04 -14.90
N ALA A 55 1.59 21.54 -13.91
CA ALA A 55 2.00 22.93 -13.84
C ALA A 55 3.49 23.03 -13.40
N PHE A 56 4.09 24.18 -13.69
CA PHE A 56 5.41 24.69 -13.24
C PHE A 56 6.62 24.25 -14.07
N ASN A 57 7.17 25.19 -14.88
CA ASN A 57 8.45 25.09 -15.63
C ASN A 57 9.07 26.44 -16.13
N VAL A 58 10.36 26.75 -15.83
CA VAL A 58 11.26 27.90 -16.25
C VAL A 58 12.55 27.81 -15.38
N LEU A 59 13.82 28.15 -15.69
CA LEU A 59 14.66 28.68 -16.82
C LEU A 59 16.17 28.41 -16.55
N GLN A 60 17.05 28.33 -17.56
CA GLN A 60 18.50 27.99 -17.48
C GLN A 60 19.36 28.83 -16.48
N ASP A 61 20.57 28.42 -16.04
CA ASP A 61 21.62 27.67 -16.78
C ASP A 61 22.71 27.00 -15.89
N SER A 62 23.65 26.29 -16.55
CA SER A 62 24.98 25.83 -16.09
C SER A 62 25.11 24.65 -15.11
N PHE A 63 25.38 23.47 -15.67
CA PHE A 63 26.26 22.46 -15.06
C PHE A 63 27.26 21.97 -16.12
N SER A 64 28.53 21.78 -15.72
CA SER A 64 29.63 21.46 -16.65
C SER A 64 29.84 19.96 -16.77
N THR A 65 30.10 19.50 -18.00
CA THR A 65 30.69 18.18 -18.27
C THR A 65 32.06 18.04 -17.61
N ALA A 66 32.35 16.86 -17.06
CA ALA A 66 33.70 16.42 -16.68
C ALA A 66 33.86 14.95 -17.13
N ASP A 67 34.96 14.62 -17.82
CA ASP A 67 35.24 13.24 -18.22
C ASP A 67 35.61 12.36 -17.01
N GLU A 68 35.26 11.07 -17.08
CA GLU A 68 35.38 10.09 -15.98
C GLU A 68 34.57 10.48 -14.72
N GLU A 69 33.25 10.56 -14.90
CA GLU A 69 32.25 10.87 -13.85
C GLU A 69 32.25 9.82 -12.72
N ASP A 70 32.89 10.14 -11.58
CA ASP A 70 32.48 9.61 -10.28
C ASP A 70 31.01 10.01 -10.04
N TYR A 71 30.18 9.06 -9.60
CA TYR A 71 28.76 9.32 -9.33
C TYR A 71 28.60 10.25 -8.11
N ASP A 72 27.68 11.21 -8.20
CA ASP A 72 27.32 12.11 -7.10
C ASP A 72 25.79 12.17 -6.94
N ILE A 73 25.31 12.28 -5.70
CA ILE A 73 23.89 12.34 -5.39
C ILE A 73 23.44 13.79 -5.40
N ASN A 74 22.51 14.13 -6.30
CA ASN A 74 22.07 15.51 -6.48
C ASN A 74 21.31 16.04 -5.24
N GLU A 75 22.05 16.70 -4.35
CA GLU A 75 21.58 17.23 -3.07
C GLU A 75 20.36 18.15 -3.20
N LEU A 76 20.27 18.90 -4.31
CA LEU A 76 19.17 19.82 -4.59
C LEU A 76 17.86 19.08 -4.91
N ILE A 77 17.93 17.99 -5.68
CA ILE A 77 16.77 17.13 -5.98
C ILE A 77 16.29 16.43 -4.70
N TYR A 78 17.22 15.93 -3.88
CA TYR A 78 16.91 15.31 -2.60
C TYR A 78 16.17 16.26 -1.65
N ASP A 79 16.74 17.43 -1.38
CA ASP A 79 16.13 18.40 -0.44
C ASP A 79 14.78 18.92 -0.96
N PHE A 80 14.59 19.02 -2.28
CA PHE A 80 13.30 19.37 -2.87
C PHE A 80 12.25 18.27 -2.67
N MET A 81 12.56 17.03 -3.05
CA MET A 81 11.61 15.92 -2.95
C MET A 81 11.19 15.71 -1.48
N LEU A 82 12.15 15.83 -0.55
CA LEU A 82 11.90 15.74 0.89
C LEU A 82 10.95 16.85 1.39
N ARG A 83 11.14 18.10 0.95
CA ARG A 83 10.24 19.23 1.25
C ARG A 83 8.84 19.02 0.69
N LYS A 84 8.71 18.50 -0.53
CA LYS A 84 7.40 18.22 -1.17
C LYS A 84 6.55 17.28 -0.32
N GLU A 85 7.13 16.22 0.23
CA GLU A 85 6.39 15.27 1.06
C GLU A 85 5.96 15.86 2.42
N VAL A 86 6.75 16.77 3.02
CA VAL A 86 6.34 17.53 4.22
C VAL A 86 5.09 18.39 3.93
N VAL A 87 5.10 19.12 2.81
CA VAL A 87 3.98 19.99 2.42
C VAL A 87 2.74 19.17 2.06
N GLY A 88 2.92 18.00 1.43
CA GLY A 88 1.82 17.08 1.10
C GLY A 88 1.02 16.61 2.32
N ASN A 89 1.71 16.36 3.43
CA ASN A 89 1.11 15.93 4.70
C ASN A 89 0.37 17.05 5.47
N GLY A 90 0.51 18.31 5.06
CA GLY A 90 -0.41 19.41 5.39
C GLY A 90 -0.33 20.03 6.78
N ASP A 91 0.28 19.37 7.77
CA ASP A 91 0.36 19.84 9.17
C ASP A 91 1.71 20.52 9.53
N GLY A 92 2.62 20.67 8.56
CA GLY A 92 3.95 21.29 8.78
C GLY A 92 4.85 20.51 9.74
N GLY A 93 4.62 19.19 9.85
CA GLY A 93 5.34 18.30 10.76
C GLY A 93 6.83 18.15 10.44
N GLU A 94 7.58 17.64 11.43
CA GLU A 94 9.01 17.36 11.28
C GLU A 94 9.26 16.28 10.21
N VAL A 95 10.39 16.41 9.49
CA VAL A 95 10.81 15.42 8.49
C VAL A 95 11.15 14.09 9.17
N SER A 96 10.27 13.10 9.02
CA SER A 96 10.49 11.76 9.57
C SER A 96 11.59 11.00 8.83
N ASP A 97 12.15 9.99 9.48
CA ASP A 97 13.22 9.18 8.91
C ASP A 97 12.73 8.36 7.70
N GLU A 98 11.49 7.85 7.75
CA GLU A 98 10.87 7.14 6.62
C GLU A 98 10.74 8.03 5.38
N MET A 99 10.47 9.34 5.57
CA MET A 99 10.42 10.30 4.47
C MET A 99 11.80 10.52 3.83
N ARG A 100 12.87 10.57 4.64
CA ARG A 100 14.26 10.67 4.15
C ARG A 100 14.64 9.43 3.34
N GLN A 101 14.38 8.26 3.90
CA GLN A 101 14.65 6.96 3.29
C GLN A 101 13.88 6.79 1.97
N ALA A 102 12.58 7.08 1.94
CA ALA A 102 11.74 7.00 0.74
C ALA A 102 12.19 7.99 -0.35
N THR A 103 12.59 9.20 0.04
CA THR A 103 13.13 10.21 -0.89
C THR A 103 14.41 9.72 -1.56
N LEU A 104 15.41 9.30 -0.78
CA LEU A 104 16.66 8.78 -1.33
C LEU A 104 16.44 7.51 -2.17
N GLN A 105 15.60 6.58 -1.70
CA GLN A 105 15.28 5.36 -2.45
C GLN A 105 14.65 5.66 -3.82
N THR A 106 13.79 6.68 -3.90
CA THR A 106 13.15 7.09 -5.17
C THR A 106 14.18 7.69 -6.14
N MET A 107 15.14 8.48 -5.63
CA MET A 107 16.22 9.02 -6.47
C MET A 107 17.13 7.89 -6.99
N LEU A 108 17.61 7.02 -6.11
CA LEU A 108 18.51 5.93 -6.48
C LEU A 108 17.88 4.96 -7.49
N GLN A 109 16.56 4.79 -7.51
CA GLN A 109 15.86 4.02 -8.56
C GLN A 109 15.94 4.68 -9.94
N ILE A 110 15.86 6.01 -10.00
CA ILE A 110 15.93 6.78 -11.25
C ILE A 110 17.37 6.85 -11.75
N ASP A 111 18.34 7.11 -10.86
CA ASP A 111 19.76 7.16 -11.22
C ASP A 111 20.26 5.78 -11.67
N ALA A 112 19.83 4.70 -11.01
CA ALA A 112 20.11 3.32 -11.44
C ALA A 112 19.50 2.99 -12.80
N LEU A 113 18.29 3.47 -13.12
CA LEU A 113 17.66 3.29 -14.43
C LEU A 113 18.48 3.97 -15.55
N ILE A 114 18.98 5.19 -15.29
CA ILE A 114 19.83 5.94 -16.23
C ILE A 114 21.19 5.24 -16.40
N ASP A 115 21.83 4.81 -15.31
CA ASP A 115 23.11 4.10 -15.35
C ASP A 115 23.02 2.72 -16.04
N TYR A 116 21.92 2.00 -15.84
CA TYR A 116 21.64 0.75 -16.54
C TYR A 116 21.42 0.99 -18.04
N ALA A 117 20.68 2.03 -18.43
CA ALA A 117 20.56 2.42 -19.83
C ALA A 117 21.94 2.74 -20.44
N LYS A 118 22.74 3.59 -19.76
CA LYS A 118 24.11 3.95 -20.19
C LYS A 118 24.98 2.70 -20.38
N THR A 119 24.91 1.75 -19.45
CA THR A 119 25.63 0.47 -19.48
C THR A 119 25.24 -0.40 -20.68
N ASN A 120 23.97 -0.37 -21.10
CA ASN A 120 23.49 -1.05 -22.30
C ASN A 120 23.78 -0.30 -23.62
N GLY A 121 24.34 0.91 -23.55
CA GLY A 121 24.76 1.69 -24.72
C GLY A 121 23.91 2.91 -25.05
N TYR A 122 22.93 3.27 -24.20
CA TYR A 122 22.26 4.57 -24.26
C TYR A 122 23.31 5.70 -24.18
N ARG A 123 23.07 6.77 -24.92
CA ARG A 123 23.86 8.00 -24.88
C ARG A 123 22.91 9.18 -24.79
N GLU A 124 23.18 10.06 -23.84
CA GLU A 124 22.33 11.22 -23.59
C GLU A 124 22.52 12.27 -24.70
N ASP A 125 21.46 12.52 -25.46
CA ASP A 125 21.40 13.65 -26.38
C ASP A 125 21.06 14.90 -25.56
N MET A 126 22.10 15.53 -25.00
CA MET A 126 21.96 16.70 -24.14
C MET A 126 21.32 17.89 -24.86
N GLU A 127 21.47 18.01 -26.19
CA GLU A 127 20.80 19.05 -26.98
C GLU A 127 19.29 18.77 -27.05
N ALA A 128 18.88 17.53 -27.30
CA ALA A 128 17.47 17.14 -27.28
C ALA A 128 16.84 17.21 -25.87
N ILE A 129 17.60 16.87 -24.82
CA ILE A 129 17.16 16.97 -23.42
C ILE A 129 16.94 18.44 -23.04
N ASP A 130 17.95 19.31 -23.19
CA ASP A 130 17.85 20.73 -22.82
C ASP A 130 16.81 21.46 -23.67
N LYS A 131 16.66 21.07 -24.95
CA LYS A 131 15.56 21.54 -25.79
C LYS A 131 14.19 21.10 -25.26
N LYS A 132 14.00 19.83 -24.86
CA LYS A 132 12.72 19.35 -24.35
C LYS A 132 12.34 20.01 -23.02
N VAL A 133 13.32 20.21 -22.13
CA VAL A 133 13.15 21.02 -20.91
C VAL A 133 12.73 22.44 -21.26
N ALA A 134 13.34 23.06 -22.29
CA ALA A 134 12.94 24.38 -22.80
C ALA A 134 11.54 24.40 -23.45
N GLU A 135 11.08 23.32 -24.09
CA GLU A 135 9.73 23.24 -24.66
C GLU A 135 8.64 23.04 -23.59
N GLN A 136 8.89 22.20 -22.57
CA GLN A 136 8.02 22.04 -21.39
C GLN A 136 7.90 23.35 -20.61
N ARG A 137 9.04 24.04 -20.44
CA ARG A 137 9.16 25.41 -19.94
C ARG A 137 8.30 26.43 -20.64
N ASP A 138 8.58 26.69 -21.91
CA ASP A 138 7.97 27.81 -22.61
C ASP A 138 6.45 27.58 -22.76
N GLY A 139 6.03 26.31 -22.83
CA GLY A 139 4.62 25.89 -22.74
C GLY A 139 3.95 26.25 -21.40
N PHE A 140 4.62 26.03 -20.26
CA PHE A 140 4.02 26.31 -18.95
C PHE A 140 3.85 27.81 -18.67
N TYR A 141 4.83 28.68 -18.95
CA TYR A 141 4.63 30.12 -18.71
C TYR A 141 3.55 30.67 -19.63
N ALA A 142 3.45 30.13 -20.85
CA ALA A 142 2.32 30.40 -21.74
C ALA A 142 0.97 29.90 -21.20
N ASP A 143 0.92 28.94 -20.26
CA ASP A 143 -0.31 28.54 -19.55
C ASP A 143 -0.60 29.43 -18.32
N LEU A 144 0.41 29.86 -17.55
CA LEU A 144 0.23 30.89 -16.50
C LEU A 144 -0.29 32.21 -17.07
N ASP A 145 0.24 32.65 -18.21
CA ASP A 145 -0.14 33.92 -18.84
C ASP A 145 -1.62 33.93 -19.28
N LYS A 146 -2.22 32.75 -19.54
CA LYS A 146 -3.66 32.60 -19.83
C LYS A 146 -4.54 32.77 -18.60
N GLU A 147 -4.02 32.47 -17.41
CA GLU A 147 -4.72 32.59 -16.12
C GLU A 147 -4.75 34.03 -15.59
N GLY A 148 -3.93 34.93 -16.17
CA GLY A 148 -3.89 36.35 -15.87
C GLY A 148 -2.96 36.72 -14.72
N GLU A 149 -2.42 37.94 -14.80
CA GLU A 149 -1.28 38.41 -13.99
C GLU A 149 -1.49 38.26 -12.47
N ASP A 150 -2.68 38.56 -11.95
CA ASP A 150 -2.98 38.41 -10.52
C ASP A 150 -2.95 36.95 -10.05
N LYS A 151 -3.49 36.03 -10.87
CA LYS A 151 -3.53 34.59 -10.57
C LYS A 151 -2.15 33.96 -10.76
N LYS A 152 -1.43 34.35 -11.82
CA LYS A 152 -0.02 34.01 -12.04
C LYS A 152 0.86 34.39 -10.85
N ASN A 153 0.81 35.65 -10.41
CA ASN A 153 1.61 36.11 -9.27
C ASN A 153 1.14 35.49 -7.94
N SER A 154 -0.17 35.26 -7.76
CA SER A 154 -0.65 34.50 -6.61
C SER A 154 -0.08 33.09 -6.59
N ILE A 155 -0.05 32.39 -7.73
CA ILE A 155 0.43 31.02 -7.85
C ILE A 155 1.95 30.94 -7.62
N LEU A 156 2.74 31.77 -8.31
CA LEU A 156 4.20 31.85 -8.10
C LEU A 156 4.52 32.15 -6.63
N LYS A 157 3.79 33.08 -6.01
CA LYS A 157 3.93 33.36 -4.58
C LYS A 157 3.50 32.19 -3.69
N THR A 158 2.44 31.46 -4.03
CA THR A 158 2.09 30.24 -3.28
C THR A 158 3.19 29.18 -3.40
N GLN A 159 3.86 29.07 -4.55
CA GLN A 159 5.03 28.22 -4.71
C GLN A 159 6.23 28.66 -3.85
N GLU A 160 6.63 29.94 -3.91
CA GLU A 160 7.69 30.51 -3.05
C GLU A 160 7.47 30.13 -1.57
N ASN A 161 6.23 30.30 -1.09
CA ASN A 161 5.85 29.95 0.28
C ASN A 161 5.81 28.43 0.52
N MET A 162 5.27 27.62 -0.39
CA MET A 162 5.20 26.16 -0.24
C MET A 162 6.59 25.51 -0.23
N PHE A 163 7.53 25.99 -1.04
CA PHE A 163 8.87 25.42 -1.08
C PHE A 163 9.73 25.80 0.14
N GLY A 164 9.25 26.69 1.01
CA GLY A 164 9.95 27.07 2.25
C GLY A 164 11.29 27.73 1.95
N ILE A 165 11.32 28.58 0.91
CA ILE A 165 12.47 29.42 0.58
C ILE A 165 11.96 30.86 0.52
N SER A 166 12.08 31.57 1.65
CA SER A 166 11.87 33.02 1.63
C SER A 166 12.84 33.69 0.65
N TYR A 167 12.49 34.87 0.13
CA TYR A 167 13.35 35.62 -0.79
C TYR A 167 14.75 35.94 -0.20
N ASP A 168 14.89 35.90 1.13
CA ASP A 168 16.16 36.05 1.84
C ASP A 168 16.93 34.71 1.98
N GLU A 169 16.26 33.57 2.14
CA GLU A 169 16.88 32.24 2.08
C GLU A 169 17.31 31.86 0.66
N TYR A 170 16.63 32.44 -0.34
CA TYR A 170 17.05 32.42 -1.73
C TYR A 170 18.52 32.83 -1.89
N PHE A 171 18.91 33.87 -1.16
CA PHE A 171 20.27 34.41 -1.13
C PHE A 171 21.28 33.54 -0.36
N LYS A 172 20.81 32.52 0.37
CA LYS A 172 21.64 31.61 1.19
C LYS A 172 22.12 30.38 0.41
N PHE A 173 21.34 29.94 -0.58
CA PHE A 173 21.70 28.83 -1.47
C PHE A 173 22.15 29.31 -2.86
N GLY A 174 21.69 30.49 -3.33
CA GLY A 174 22.20 31.16 -4.52
C GLY A 174 21.68 30.66 -5.88
N ILE A 175 21.02 29.49 -5.89
CA ILE A 175 20.42 28.83 -7.06
C ILE A 175 19.07 29.49 -7.34
N SER A 176 18.84 30.03 -8.54
CA SER A 176 17.57 30.69 -8.91
C SER A 176 16.37 29.71 -8.95
N TYR A 177 15.12 30.17 -8.79
CA TYR A 177 13.93 29.28 -8.93
C TYR A 177 13.92 28.62 -10.31
N ASP A 178 14.27 29.45 -11.28
CA ASP A 178 14.48 29.12 -12.66
C ASP A 178 15.52 27.98 -12.80
N GLU A 179 16.70 28.14 -12.23
CA GLU A 179 17.83 27.18 -12.26
C GLU A 179 17.49 25.87 -11.56
N TYR A 180 17.00 25.96 -10.31
CA TYR A 180 16.49 24.84 -9.51
C TYR A 180 15.52 23.98 -10.32
N PHE A 181 14.62 24.64 -11.05
CA PHE A 181 13.58 23.97 -11.78
C PHE A 181 14.12 23.13 -12.96
N ASN A 182 15.09 23.64 -13.75
CA ASN A 182 15.66 22.82 -14.83
C ASN A 182 16.39 21.61 -14.27
N VAL A 183 17.00 21.67 -13.08
CA VAL A 183 17.68 20.50 -12.49
C VAL A 183 16.69 19.34 -12.33
N LEU A 184 15.49 19.60 -11.80
CA LEU A 184 14.45 18.57 -11.66
C LEU A 184 13.93 18.07 -13.03
N GLN A 185 13.65 18.95 -13.99
CA GLN A 185 13.14 18.49 -15.31
C GLN A 185 14.21 17.82 -16.14
N LYS A 186 15.47 18.27 -16.10
CA LYS A 186 16.58 17.66 -16.82
C LYS A 186 16.75 16.22 -16.36
N TRP A 187 16.79 16.00 -15.04
CA TRP A 187 16.76 14.67 -14.43
C TRP A 187 15.53 13.85 -14.84
N THR A 188 14.33 14.43 -14.79
CA THR A 188 13.09 13.75 -15.22
C THR A 188 13.11 13.36 -16.71
N VAL A 189 13.60 14.23 -17.58
CA VAL A 189 13.70 14.03 -19.03
C VAL A 189 14.82 13.04 -19.38
N GLN A 190 15.94 13.04 -18.64
CA GLN A 190 16.99 12.02 -18.72
C GLN A 190 16.43 10.64 -18.37
N ALA A 191 15.68 10.53 -17.27
CA ALA A 191 15.02 9.30 -16.86
C ALA A 191 13.99 8.80 -17.90
N GLU A 192 13.15 9.70 -18.43
CA GLU A 192 12.19 9.36 -19.48
C GLU A 192 12.89 8.94 -20.79
N ALA A 193 13.96 9.63 -21.19
CA ALA A 193 14.74 9.29 -22.38
C ALA A 193 15.46 7.95 -22.23
N ALA A 194 16.05 7.67 -21.07
CA ALA A 194 16.65 6.37 -20.74
C ALA A 194 15.61 5.24 -20.78
N ASN A 195 14.44 5.44 -20.15
CA ASN A 195 13.32 4.47 -20.16
C ASN A 195 12.79 4.23 -21.59
N ASN A 196 12.56 5.29 -22.37
CA ASN A 196 12.11 5.20 -23.76
C ASN A 196 13.15 4.52 -24.66
N TRP A 197 14.45 4.71 -24.40
CA TRP A 197 15.51 4.01 -25.10
C TRP A 197 15.52 2.52 -24.76
N LEU A 198 15.41 2.16 -23.48
CA LEU A 198 15.35 0.78 -23.00
C LEU A 198 14.15 0.00 -23.58
N VAL A 199 12.97 0.64 -23.69
CA VAL A 199 11.78 0.05 -24.35
C VAL A 199 12.00 -0.20 -25.84
N GLN A 200 12.87 0.58 -26.51
CA GLN A 200 13.23 0.38 -27.92
C GLN A 200 14.41 -0.57 -28.13
N HIS A 201 15.16 -0.89 -27.07
CA HIS A 201 16.39 -1.68 -27.08
C HIS A 201 16.34 -2.70 -25.93
N LEU A 202 15.31 -3.55 -25.94
CA LEU A 202 15.10 -4.57 -24.92
C LEU A 202 16.35 -5.48 -24.82
N PRO A 203 16.91 -5.71 -23.62
CA PRO A 203 18.04 -6.61 -23.43
C PRO A 203 17.62 -8.06 -23.70
N GLU A 204 18.57 -8.91 -24.14
CA GLU A 204 18.30 -10.33 -24.42
C GLU A 204 17.87 -11.09 -23.15
N ASP A 205 18.51 -10.78 -22.01
CA ASP A 205 18.11 -11.20 -20.67
C ASP A 205 17.50 -9.99 -19.93
N PRO A 206 16.16 -9.90 -19.75
CA PRO A 206 15.56 -8.83 -18.95
C PRO A 206 15.86 -9.03 -17.45
N ILE A 207 16.14 -7.93 -16.76
CA ILE A 207 16.30 -7.89 -15.29
C ILE A 207 15.28 -6.95 -14.67
N THR A 208 14.97 -7.16 -13.38
CA THR A 208 14.00 -6.34 -12.66
C THR A 208 14.58 -5.01 -12.21
N ARG A 209 13.72 -4.01 -11.92
CA ARG A 209 14.17 -2.74 -11.34
C ARG A 209 14.89 -2.90 -10.01
N GLY A 210 14.53 -3.91 -9.22
CA GLY A 210 15.19 -4.27 -7.97
C GLY A 210 16.64 -4.74 -8.17
N GLU A 211 16.91 -5.49 -9.24
CA GLU A 211 18.26 -5.92 -9.61
C GLU A 211 19.11 -4.76 -10.14
N VAL A 212 18.53 -3.88 -10.96
CA VAL A 212 19.18 -2.62 -11.38
C VAL A 212 19.57 -1.77 -10.17
N LEU A 213 18.65 -1.53 -9.24
CA LEU A 213 18.93 -0.79 -8.00
C LEU A 213 20.01 -1.48 -7.14
N GLY A 214 19.99 -2.82 -7.04
CA GLY A 214 20.99 -3.59 -6.32
C GLY A 214 22.39 -3.46 -6.91
N LEU A 215 22.52 -3.61 -8.24
CA LEU A 215 23.79 -3.44 -8.96
C LEU A 215 24.33 -2.02 -8.81
N PHE A 216 23.48 -1.00 -8.96
CA PHE A 216 23.84 0.40 -8.83
C PHE A 216 24.29 0.76 -7.40
N LYS A 217 23.57 0.29 -6.37
CA LYS A 217 23.98 0.48 -4.97
C LYS A 217 25.36 -0.15 -4.69
N ASN A 218 25.62 -1.36 -5.19
CA ASN A 218 26.90 -2.04 -4.99
C ASN A 218 28.06 -1.35 -5.73
N LYS A 219 27.78 -0.69 -6.87
CA LYS A 219 28.74 0.15 -7.60
C LYS A 219 29.08 1.44 -6.84
N ASN A 220 28.08 2.05 -6.21
CA ASN A 220 28.14 3.41 -5.65
C ASN A 220 28.06 3.46 -4.11
N GLU A 221 28.35 2.36 -3.41
CA GLU A 221 28.11 2.16 -1.97
C GLU A 221 28.66 3.31 -1.10
N HIS A 222 29.88 3.76 -1.39
CA HIS A 222 30.57 4.81 -0.64
C HIS A 222 29.88 6.18 -0.76
N VAL A 223 29.55 6.61 -1.98
CA VAL A 223 28.81 7.88 -2.24
C VAL A 223 27.46 7.87 -1.51
N ILE A 224 26.76 6.75 -1.55
CA ILE A 224 25.45 6.58 -0.90
C ILE A 224 25.60 6.64 0.63
N ALA A 225 26.62 5.99 1.20
CA ALA A 225 26.90 6.03 2.63
C ALA A 225 27.29 7.44 3.12
N ASP A 226 28.20 8.11 2.42
CA ASP A 226 28.67 9.47 2.75
C ASP A 226 27.52 10.48 2.69
N PHE A 227 26.65 10.40 1.67
CA PHE A 227 25.45 11.24 1.57
C PHE A 227 24.43 10.95 2.68
N MET A 228 24.25 9.68 3.05
CA MET A 228 23.38 9.30 4.17
C MET A 228 23.90 9.84 5.50
N GLU A 229 25.21 9.83 5.76
CA GLU A 229 25.80 10.47 6.94
C GLU A 229 25.59 11.99 6.90
N GLN A 230 25.94 12.66 5.78
CA GLN A 230 25.76 14.10 5.58
C GLN A 230 24.32 14.56 5.85
N LYS A 231 23.33 13.83 5.35
CA LYS A 231 21.89 14.15 5.49
C LYS A 231 21.24 13.57 6.75
N SER A 232 22.00 12.89 7.60
CA SER A 232 21.49 12.17 8.79
C SER A 232 20.30 11.27 8.44
N ILE A 233 20.44 10.48 7.38
CA ILE A 233 19.47 9.48 6.95
C ILE A 233 19.85 8.18 7.66
N PRO A 234 19.03 7.64 8.58
CA PRO A 234 19.39 6.41 9.27
C PRO A 234 19.46 5.24 8.28
N SER A 235 20.40 4.33 8.56
CA SER A 235 20.61 3.11 7.79
C SER A 235 19.30 2.33 7.63
N PHE A 236 18.88 2.14 6.39
CA PHE A 236 17.66 1.41 6.05
C PHE A 236 17.97 0.32 5.05
N ASP A 237 17.28 -0.81 5.19
CA ASP A 237 17.38 -1.83 4.16
C ASP A 237 16.56 -1.40 2.93
N MET A 238 17.28 -1.00 1.88
CA MET A 238 16.73 -0.79 0.53
C MET A 238 16.88 -2.05 -0.34
N THR A 239 16.74 -3.24 0.24
CA THR A 239 16.26 -4.43 -0.48
C THR A 239 14.75 -4.30 -0.76
N VAL A 240 14.15 -5.40 -1.21
CA VAL A 240 12.74 -5.53 -1.62
C VAL A 240 11.78 -4.98 -0.56
N LYS A 241 11.09 -3.89 -0.91
CA LYS A 241 9.83 -3.52 -0.26
C LYS A 241 8.72 -4.34 -0.89
N TYR A 242 8.17 -5.25 -0.10
CA TYR A 242 6.96 -5.98 -0.45
C TYR A 242 5.77 -5.04 -0.29
N GLU A 243 5.00 -4.86 -1.36
CA GLU A 243 3.73 -4.14 -1.36
C GLU A 243 2.57 -5.13 -1.55
N GLU A 244 1.35 -4.66 -1.29
CA GLU A 244 0.14 -5.47 -1.39
C GLU A 244 -0.79 -4.92 -2.46
N HIS A 245 -1.41 -5.83 -3.23
CA HIS A 245 -2.38 -5.51 -4.27
C HIS A 245 -3.65 -6.32 -4.03
N GLU A 246 -4.79 -5.65 -3.84
CA GLU A 246 -6.10 -6.28 -3.67
C GLU A 246 -6.98 -6.04 -4.90
N GLY A 247 -7.63 -7.10 -5.40
CA GLY A 247 -8.52 -6.99 -6.55
C GLY A 247 -9.19 -8.30 -6.94
N THR A 248 -9.79 -8.33 -8.14
CA THR A 248 -10.43 -9.52 -8.73
C THR A 248 -9.53 -10.10 -9.83
N VAL A 249 -9.39 -11.43 -9.86
CA VAL A 249 -8.72 -12.16 -10.95
C VAL A 249 -9.57 -12.07 -12.22
N ALA A 250 -9.04 -11.41 -13.25
CA ALA A 250 -9.70 -11.27 -14.55
C ALA A 250 -9.31 -12.41 -15.51
N SER A 251 -8.01 -12.72 -15.64
CA SER A 251 -7.50 -13.83 -16.46
C SER A 251 -6.39 -14.62 -15.76
N ILE A 252 -6.17 -15.85 -16.22
CA ILE A 252 -5.07 -16.73 -15.82
C ILE A 252 -4.43 -17.29 -17.10
N GLU A 253 -3.13 -17.09 -17.25
CA GLU A 253 -2.37 -17.24 -18.49
C GLU A 253 -1.02 -17.91 -18.22
N GLY A 254 -1.04 -19.24 -18.06
CA GLY A 254 0.11 -20.01 -17.61
C GLY A 254 0.34 -19.77 -16.12
N ASP A 255 1.48 -19.19 -15.78
CA ASP A 255 1.86 -18.66 -14.46
C ASP A 255 1.36 -17.22 -14.21
N ARG A 256 0.94 -16.53 -15.28
CA ARG A 256 0.30 -15.21 -15.35
C ARG A 256 -1.04 -15.12 -14.61
N VAL A 257 -1.18 -14.38 -13.51
CA VAL A 257 -2.50 -14.00 -12.95
C VAL A 257 -2.75 -12.51 -13.16
N LEU A 258 -3.80 -12.15 -13.90
CA LEU A 258 -4.21 -10.75 -14.10
C LEU A 258 -5.19 -10.33 -13.00
N VAL A 259 -4.83 -9.35 -12.18
CA VAL A 259 -5.65 -8.86 -11.05
C VAL A 259 -6.01 -7.39 -11.25
N THR A 260 -7.30 -7.05 -11.13
CA THR A 260 -7.79 -5.66 -11.25
C THR A 260 -7.27 -4.75 -10.14
N ASN A 261 -7.19 -3.43 -10.39
CA ASN A 261 -6.72 -2.44 -9.41
C ASN A 261 -7.79 -2.06 -8.35
N GLU A 262 -9.03 -2.52 -8.52
CA GLU A 262 -10.16 -2.40 -7.59
C GLU A 262 -10.99 -3.69 -7.66
N PHE A 263 -11.77 -4.03 -6.62
CA PHE A 263 -12.70 -5.15 -6.71
C PHE A 263 -13.80 -4.89 -7.75
N MET A 264 -13.87 -5.78 -8.74
CA MET A 264 -14.80 -5.72 -9.87
C MET A 264 -15.52 -7.06 -9.99
N ASP A 265 -16.84 -7.03 -10.16
CA ASP A 265 -17.63 -8.22 -10.50
C ASP A 265 -17.63 -8.40 -12.04
N ASP A 266 -17.74 -9.64 -12.53
CA ASP A 266 -17.61 -10.02 -13.95
C ASP A 266 -16.30 -9.56 -14.64
N ALA A 267 -15.19 -9.41 -13.89
CA ALA A 267 -13.92 -8.84 -14.35
C ALA A 267 -13.33 -9.56 -15.59
N GLU A 268 -13.57 -10.86 -15.72
CA GLU A 268 -13.17 -11.70 -16.85
C GLU A 268 -13.81 -11.28 -18.19
N LEU A 269 -14.93 -10.55 -18.17
CA LEU A 269 -15.57 -9.99 -19.37
C LEU A 269 -14.87 -8.71 -19.87
N TRP A 270 -13.97 -8.14 -19.08
CA TRP A 270 -13.38 -6.82 -19.32
C TRP A 270 -11.88 -6.83 -19.58
N VAL A 271 -11.23 -7.99 -19.68
CA VAL A 271 -9.76 -8.17 -19.85
C VAL A 271 -9.14 -7.19 -20.86
N ASP A 272 -9.63 -7.15 -22.10
CA ASP A 272 -9.15 -6.23 -23.15
C ASP A 272 -9.22 -4.74 -22.74
N VAL A 273 -10.25 -4.38 -21.96
CA VAL A 273 -10.49 -3.00 -21.50
C VAL A 273 -9.59 -2.69 -20.29
N LEU A 274 -9.47 -3.63 -19.35
CA LEU A 274 -8.61 -3.53 -18.18
C LEU A 274 -7.14 -3.33 -18.59
N ILE A 275 -6.64 -4.16 -19.52
CA ILE A 275 -5.30 -4.04 -20.10
C ILE A 275 -5.11 -2.68 -20.78
N LYS A 276 -6.03 -2.31 -21.67
CA LYS A 276 -5.97 -1.06 -22.44
C LYS A 276 -6.03 0.21 -21.58
N HIS A 277 -6.69 0.16 -20.43
CA HIS A 277 -6.84 1.27 -19.48
C HIS A 277 -5.94 1.11 -18.24
N ASN A 278 -4.93 0.25 -18.28
CA ASN A 278 -3.97 -0.01 -17.19
C ASN A 278 -4.62 -0.20 -15.81
N SER A 279 -5.81 -0.83 -15.82
CA SER A 279 -6.71 -0.99 -14.66
C SER A 279 -6.59 -2.37 -13.99
N ALA A 280 -5.56 -3.12 -14.37
CA ALA A 280 -5.16 -4.41 -13.82
C ALA A 280 -3.64 -4.58 -13.98
N SER A 281 -3.03 -5.46 -13.19
CA SER A 281 -1.61 -5.86 -13.30
C SER A 281 -1.47 -7.39 -13.35
N TYR A 282 -0.44 -7.89 -14.03
CA TYR A 282 -0.09 -9.31 -14.00
C TYR A 282 0.85 -9.61 -12.83
N PHE A 283 0.64 -10.75 -12.19
CA PHE A 283 1.44 -11.27 -11.09
C PHE A 283 1.87 -12.69 -11.44
N LEU A 284 3.19 -12.95 -11.47
CA LEU A 284 3.78 -14.27 -11.68
C LEU A 284 3.71 -15.04 -10.35
N ILE A 285 3.00 -16.17 -10.33
CA ILE A 285 2.81 -16.96 -9.11
C ILE A 285 3.36 -18.38 -9.32
N ASP A 286 4.60 -18.59 -8.87
CA ASP A 286 5.32 -19.87 -8.98
C ASP A 286 4.70 -20.99 -8.13
N ASP A 287 4.27 -20.67 -6.90
CA ASP A 287 3.61 -21.61 -6.00
C ASP A 287 2.17 -21.87 -6.46
N SER A 288 1.84 -23.15 -6.61
CA SER A 288 0.73 -23.66 -7.42
C SER A 288 -0.55 -22.80 -7.44
N LEU A 289 -0.98 -22.42 -8.65
CA LEU A 289 -2.29 -21.82 -8.95
C LEU A 289 -3.51 -22.70 -8.60
N GLU A 290 -3.31 -23.84 -7.92
CA GLU A 290 -4.36 -24.74 -7.44
C GLU A 290 -5.26 -24.05 -6.41
N GLY A 291 -6.31 -23.39 -6.92
CA GLY A 291 -7.29 -22.65 -6.13
C GLY A 291 -7.65 -21.31 -6.74
N ILE A 292 -6.76 -20.68 -7.51
CA ILE A 292 -7.04 -19.39 -8.17
C ILE A 292 -7.96 -19.65 -9.38
N VAL A 293 -9.05 -18.87 -9.49
CA VAL A 293 -9.96 -18.87 -10.66
C VAL A 293 -10.38 -17.44 -11.01
N SER A 294 -10.78 -17.20 -12.26
CA SER A 294 -11.42 -15.94 -12.66
C SER A 294 -12.63 -15.61 -11.78
N GLY A 295 -12.84 -14.32 -11.53
CA GLY A 295 -13.87 -13.81 -10.61
C GLY A 295 -13.49 -13.93 -9.12
N MET A 296 -12.39 -14.59 -8.77
CA MET A 296 -11.91 -14.64 -7.38
C MET A 296 -11.35 -13.30 -6.93
N LYS A 297 -11.75 -12.83 -5.74
CA LYS A 297 -11.13 -11.70 -5.06
C LYS A 297 -9.90 -12.19 -4.28
N ILE A 298 -8.75 -11.57 -4.48
CA ILE A 298 -7.47 -11.97 -3.83
C ILE A 298 -6.68 -10.75 -3.35
N ARG A 299 -5.82 -10.94 -2.35
CA ARG A 299 -4.66 -10.08 -2.08
C ARG A 299 -3.40 -10.80 -2.58
N VAL A 300 -2.54 -10.09 -3.29
CA VAL A 300 -1.21 -10.53 -3.70
C VAL A 300 -0.17 -9.66 -3.00
N VAL A 301 0.87 -10.27 -2.45
CA VAL A 301 2.00 -9.55 -1.83
C VAL A 301 3.25 -9.81 -2.66
N TYR A 302 3.90 -8.74 -3.12
CA TYR A 302 4.89 -8.81 -4.20
C TYR A 302 5.98 -7.77 -4.01
N ASP A 303 7.18 -8.04 -4.53
CA ASP A 303 8.25 -7.05 -4.64
C ASP A 303 7.83 -5.97 -5.64
N ALA A 304 7.62 -4.74 -5.15
CA ALA A 304 7.23 -3.59 -5.99
C ALA A 304 8.27 -3.21 -7.05
N LEU A 305 9.50 -3.74 -6.96
CA LEU A 305 10.58 -3.56 -7.93
C LEU A 305 10.86 -4.83 -8.77
N SER A 306 10.04 -5.87 -8.66
CA SER A 306 10.16 -7.12 -9.43
C SER A 306 9.55 -7.09 -10.82
N PHE A 307 9.19 -5.92 -11.34
CA PHE A 307 8.82 -5.80 -12.74
C PHE A 307 10.05 -5.55 -13.62
N PRO A 308 10.07 -6.06 -14.87
CA PRO A 308 11.13 -5.79 -15.83
C PRO A 308 11.38 -4.29 -16.00
N VAL A 309 12.65 -3.92 -16.17
CA VAL A 309 13.07 -2.53 -16.37
C VAL A 309 12.33 -1.86 -17.55
N ALA A 310 12.09 -2.62 -18.62
CA ALA A 310 11.29 -2.25 -19.77
C ALA A 310 10.35 -3.40 -20.15
N THR A 311 9.08 -3.08 -20.45
CA THR A 311 8.05 -4.05 -20.86
C THR A 311 7.51 -3.67 -22.25
N GLU A 312 7.29 -4.67 -23.12
CA GLU A 312 6.66 -4.44 -24.42
C GLU A 312 5.12 -4.39 -24.27
N GLY A 313 4.64 -3.25 -23.79
CA GLY A 313 3.21 -2.96 -23.63
C GLY A 313 2.70 -2.99 -22.18
N ASN A 314 1.40 -2.76 -22.05
CA ASN A 314 0.64 -2.93 -20.81
C ASN A 314 -0.03 -4.31 -20.80
N PRO A 315 -0.27 -4.94 -19.63
CA PRO A 315 0.03 -4.46 -18.27
C PRO A 315 1.46 -4.74 -17.82
N VAL A 316 1.82 -4.15 -16.67
CA VAL A 316 3.03 -4.53 -15.92
C VAL A 316 2.91 -5.97 -15.42
N VAL A 317 4.01 -6.72 -15.47
CA VAL A 317 4.16 -8.05 -14.85
C VAL A 317 5.08 -7.92 -13.65
N TYR A 318 4.65 -8.36 -12.47
CA TYR A 318 5.49 -8.47 -11.27
C TYR A 318 5.94 -9.91 -11.09
N GLU A 319 7.26 -10.14 -11.07
CA GLU A 319 7.85 -11.49 -11.14
C GLU A 319 8.07 -12.15 -9.78
N LYS A 320 8.15 -11.38 -8.69
CA LYS A 320 8.48 -11.91 -7.34
C LYS A 320 7.30 -11.70 -6.40
N VAL A 321 6.24 -12.48 -6.63
CA VAL A 321 5.17 -12.69 -5.65
C VAL A 321 5.71 -13.54 -4.50
N LYS A 322 5.35 -13.17 -3.28
CA LYS A 322 5.79 -13.81 -2.04
C LYS A 322 4.72 -14.70 -1.40
N GLU A 323 3.47 -14.25 -1.48
CA GLU A 323 2.31 -14.85 -0.83
C GLU A 323 1.05 -14.25 -1.49
N TRP A 324 -0.02 -15.03 -1.57
CA TRP A 324 -1.34 -14.56 -1.98
C TRP A 324 -2.40 -15.18 -1.06
N GLU A 325 -3.50 -14.47 -0.81
CA GLU A 325 -4.65 -15.02 -0.09
C GLU A 325 -5.96 -14.74 -0.83
N ARG A 326 -6.91 -15.68 -0.75
CA ARG A 326 -8.28 -15.50 -1.22
C ARG A 326 -9.07 -14.65 -0.24
N LEU A 327 -9.78 -13.65 -0.75
CA LEU A 327 -10.64 -12.75 0.01
C LEU A 327 -12.12 -13.12 -0.19
N GLY A 328 -12.92 -13.06 0.89
CA GLY A 328 -14.39 -13.11 0.84
C GLY A 328 -14.97 -14.34 0.13
N SER A 329 -14.59 -15.55 0.55
CA SER A 329 -15.01 -16.79 -0.11
C SER A 329 -16.38 -17.29 0.40
N ASN A 330 -17.41 -17.21 -0.46
CA ASN A 330 -18.71 -17.85 -0.22
C ASN A 330 -18.67 -19.40 -0.17
N ASN A 331 -17.49 -20.02 -0.37
CA ASN A 331 -17.23 -21.45 -0.19
C ASN A 331 -16.07 -21.69 0.80
N GLU A 332 -15.91 -20.85 1.84
CA GLU A 332 -15.12 -21.31 3.00
C GLU A 332 -15.87 -22.41 3.76
N PRO A 333 -15.19 -23.33 4.47
CA PRO A 333 -15.88 -24.40 5.18
C PRO A 333 -16.84 -23.85 6.23
N GLU A 334 -18.05 -24.41 6.26
CA GLU A 334 -18.85 -24.44 7.49
C GLU A 334 -18.09 -25.29 8.51
N TYR A 335 -18.00 -24.81 9.74
CA TYR A 335 -17.34 -25.55 10.83
C TYR A 335 -18.34 -26.59 11.36
N VAL A 336 -18.51 -27.68 10.62
CA VAL A 336 -19.46 -28.75 10.93
C VAL A 336 -18.89 -29.67 12.02
N ALA A 337 -19.70 -30.03 13.00
CA ALA A 337 -19.36 -31.02 14.01
C ALA A 337 -19.18 -32.42 13.37
N LYS A 338 -18.34 -33.28 13.96
CA LYS A 338 -18.13 -34.66 13.49
C LYS A 338 -19.42 -35.49 13.58
N HIS A 339 -20.30 -35.14 14.52
CA HIS A 339 -21.61 -35.78 14.76
C HIS A 339 -22.70 -34.71 14.83
N GLU A 340 -23.78 -34.86 14.05
CA GLU A 340 -24.79 -33.80 13.85
C GLU A 340 -25.50 -33.38 15.16
N GLU A 341 -25.76 -34.32 16.07
CA GLU A 341 -26.56 -34.11 17.29
C GLU A 341 -25.75 -33.83 18.58
N ILE A 342 -24.42 -33.95 18.57
CA ILE A 342 -23.59 -33.98 19.80
C ILE A 342 -22.25 -33.24 19.58
N LEU A 343 -21.70 -32.63 20.62
CA LEU A 343 -20.33 -32.10 20.64
C LEU A 343 -19.37 -33.05 21.37
N SER A 344 -18.11 -33.12 20.96
CA SER A 344 -17.15 -34.09 21.47
C SER A 344 -15.68 -33.60 21.46
N GLU A 345 -14.77 -34.40 22.02
CA GLU A 345 -13.33 -34.17 21.86
C GLU A 345 -12.84 -34.33 20.40
N GLU A 346 -13.60 -35.03 19.54
CA GLU A 346 -13.27 -35.15 18.11
C GLU A 346 -13.47 -33.83 17.34
N ASP A 347 -14.22 -32.88 17.91
CA ASP A 347 -14.51 -31.57 17.32
C ASP A 347 -13.43 -30.51 17.62
N ILE A 348 -12.49 -30.79 18.53
CA ILE A 348 -11.47 -29.83 19.00
C ILE A 348 -10.63 -29.24 17.86
N GLU A 349 -10.26 -30.06 16.87
CA GLU A 349 -9.46 -29.62 15.71
C GLU A 349 -10.23 -28.58 14.85
N THR A 350 -11.50 -28.85 14.56
CA THR A 350 -12.35 -27.94 13.75
C THR A 350 -12.77 -26.70 14.55
N ALA A 351 -12.92 -26.82 15.87
CA ALA A 351 -13.11 -25.68 16.77
C ALA A 351 -11.85 -24.79 16.90
N TYR A 352 -10.65 -25.41 16.88
CA TYR A 352 -9.37 -24.69 16.80
C TYR A 352 -9.21 -23.95 15.47
N GLU A 353 -9.49 -24.60 14.32
CA GLU A 353 -9.49 -23.95 13.00
C GLU A 353 -10.42 -22.73 12.97
N MET A 354 -11.63 -22.87 13.53
CA MET A 354 -12.60 -21.77 13.67
C MET A 354 -12.05 -20.62 14.52
N GLY A 355 -11.45 -20.93 15.67
CA GLY A 355 -10.82 -19.95 16.57
C GLY A 355 -9.66 -19.20 15.91
N VAL A 356 -8.75 -19.91 15.23
CA VAL A 356 -7.64 -19.30 14.49
C VAL A 356 -8.17 -18.34 13.41
N ARG A 357 -9.22 -18.73 12.69
CA ARG A 357 -9.77 -17.89 11.62
C ARG A 357 -10.51 -16.67 12.14
N VAL A 358 -11.38 -16.80 13.14
CA VAL A 358 -12.12 -15.65 13.69
C VAL A 358 -11.15 -14.64 14.35
N LEU A 359 -10.07 -15.11 14.98
CA LEU A 359 -9.00 -14.25 15.48
C LEU A 359 -8.27 -13.52 14.35
N THR A 360 -7.98 -14.21 13.23
CA THR A 360 -7.33 -13.61 12.06
C THR A 360 -8.18 -12.47 11.50
N ASP A 361 -9.47 -12.71 11.32
CA ASP A 361 -10.40 -11.71 10.79
C ASP A 361 -10.63 -10.57 11.79
N TYR A 362 -10.62 -10.84 13.10
CA TYR A 362 -10.71 -9.83 14.17
C TYR A 362 -9.50 -8.90 14.19
N TYR A 363 -8.28 -9.45 14.22
CA TYR A 363 -7.07 -8.63 14.28
C TYR A 363 -6.84 -7.85 12.97
N LYS A 364 -7.21 -8.42 11.81
CA LYS A 364 -7.28 -7.66 10.55
C LYS A 364 -8.35 -6.55 10.61
N ALA A 365 -9.55 -6.81 11.12
CA ALA A 365 -10.60 -5.79 11.21
C ALA A 365 -10.17 -4.61 12.10
N VAL A 366 -9.65 -4.90 13.29
CA VAL A 366 -9.20 -3.87 14.25
C VAL A 366 -8.03 -3.04 13.71
N TRP A 367 -6.94 -3.65 13.24
CA TRP A 367 -5.76 -2.88 12.82
C TRP A 367 -5.82 -2.39 11.36
N ASN A 368 -6.39 -3.17 10.45
CA ASN A 368 -6.33 -2.90 9.01
C ASN A 368 -7.62 -2.22 8.51
N GLY A 369 -8.75 -2.37 9.24
CA GLY A 369 -10.05 -1.82 8.85
C GLY A 369 -10.81 -2.67 7.84
N THR A 370 -10.51 -3.97 7.77
CA THR A 370 -11.27 -4.95 6.98
C THR A 370 -12.63 -5.24 7.65
N ALA A 371 -13.57 -5.79 6.90
CA ALA A 371 -14.78 -6.37 7.48
C ALA A 371 -14.47 -7.71 8.20
N ILE A 372 -15.36 -8.10 9.11
CA ILE A 372 -15.42 -9.44 9.74
C ILE A 372 -16.83 -9.98 9.56
N ASP A 373 -16.96 -11.26 9.19
CA ASP A 373 -18.25 -11.94 8.97
C ASP A 373 -18.67 -12.70 10.23
N LEU A 374 -19.34 -12.01 11.16
CA LEU A 374 -19.72 -12.58 12.46
C LEU A 374 -20.85 -13.62 12.36
N GLU A 375 -21.74 -13.52 11.39
CA GLU A 375 -22.86 -14.46 11.15
C GLU A 375 -22.38 -15.90 10.92
N ARG A 376 -21.19 -16.04 10.33
CA ARG A 376 -20.56 -17.35 10.12
C ARG A 376 -20.18 -18.03 11.43
N PHE A 377 -19.73 -17.27 12.44
CA PHE A 377 -19.15 -17.80 13.67
C PHE A 377 -20.11 -17.77 14.88
N ILE A 378 -21.04 -16.81 14.93
CA ILE A 378 -21.86 -16.50 16.11
C ILE A 378 -23.34 -16.39 15.70
N GLU A 379 -24.22 -17.13 16.39
CA GLU A 379 -25.68 -17.04 16.17
C GLU A 379 -26.41 -16.15 17.20
N ASN A 380 -25.78 -15.87 18.34
CA ASN A 380 -26.38 -15.02 19.37
C ASN A 380 -26.25 -13.52 19.01
N GLU A 381 -27.38 -12.85 18.78
CA GLU A 381 -27.45 -11.42 18.42
C GLU A 381 -26.76 -10.49 19.43
N ASN A 382 -26.87 -10.76 20.73
CA ASN A 382 -26.25 -9.93 21.77
C ASN A 382 -24.71 -10.05 21.70
N LEU A 383 -24.19 -11.26 21.48
CA LEU A 383 -22.76 -11.49 21.29
C LEU A 383 -22.26 -10.89 19.96
N LYS A 384 -23.02 -11.00 18.86
CA LYS A 384 -22.68 -10.32 17.59
C LYS A 384 -22.53 -8.81 17.80
N GLN A 385 -23.56 -8.14 18.35
CA GLN A 385 -23.54 -6.70 18.61
C GLN A 385 -22.39 -6.30 19.56
N TYR A 386 -22.08 -7.12 20.56
CA TYR A 386 -20.93 -6.89 21.45
C TYR A 386 -19.59 -6.96 20.69
N ILE A 387 -19.40 -7.96 19.83
CA ILE A 387 -18.16 -8.12 19.06
C ILE A 387 -18.02 -7.04 17.97
N GLU A 388 -19.10 -6.61 17.30
CA GLU A 388 -19.07 -5.43 16.42
C GLU A 388 -18.57 -4.19 17.17
N THR A 389 -19.08 -3.96 18.39
CA THR A 389 -18.70 -2.81 19.22
C THR A 389 -17.25 -2.93 19.73
N LYS A 390 -16.82 -4.15 20.10
CA LYS A 390 -15.43 -4.49 20.44
C LYS A 390 -14.47 -4.17 19.29
N VAL A 391 -14.83 -4.56 18.06
CA VAL A 391 -14.05 -4.30 16.85
C VAL A 391 -13.97 -2.80 16.57
N GLN A 392 -15.10 -2.09 16.53
CA GLN A 392 -15.12 -0.65 16.25
C GLN A 392 -14.34 0.16 17.29
N SER A 393 -14.56 -0.09 18.58
CA SER A 393 -13.87 0.60 19.69
C SER A 393 -12.35 0.43 19.62
N GLN A 394 -11.87 -0.78 19.31
CA GLN A 394 -10.44 -1.03 19.15
C GLN A 394 -9.91 -0.52 17.81
N HIS A 395 -10.72 -0.47 16.74
CA HIS A 395 -10.34 0.13 15.46
C HIS A 395 -10.13 1.65 15.59
N ASP A 396 -10.98 2.36 16.31
CA ASP A 396 -10.76 3.80 16.57
C ASP A 396 -9.47 4.03 17.37
N LYS A 397 -9.14 3.11 18.30
CA LYS A 397 -7.91 3.14 19.12
C LYS A 397 -6.64 2.77 18.35
N TYR A 398 -6.69 1.87 17.36
CA TYR A 398 -5.50 1.27 16.73
C TYR A 398 -5.44 1.35 15.20
N GLY A 399 -6.57 1.46 14.50
CA GLY A 399 -6.66 1.45 13.04
C GLY A 399 -6.00 2.66 12.35
N HIS A 400 -5.72 3.73 13.09
CA HIS A 400 -5.01 4.92 12.60
C HIS A 400 -3.48 4.76 12.53
N PHE A 401 -2.89 3.73 13.16
CA PHE A 401 -1.47 3.45 13.02
C PHE A 401 -1.14 2.86 11.64
N ASN A 402 0.01 3.26 11.09
CA ASN A 402 0.52 2.74 9.80
C ASN A 402 0.94 1.27 9.88
N ASP A 403 1.21 0.77 11.09
CA ASP A 403 1.73 -0.59 11.29
C ASP A 403 0.60 -1.62 11.43
N LYS A 404 0.26 -2.20 10.28
CA LYS A 404 -0.86 -3.14 10.08
C LYS A 404 -0.54 -4.55 10.56
N VAL A 405 -1.58 -5.33 10.85
CA VAL A 405 -1.45 -6.76 11.16
C VAL A 405 -1.22 -7.50 9.86
N LYS A 406 -0.08 -8.18 9.77
CA LYS A 406 0.27 -9.05 8.65
C LYS A 406 -0.26 -10.47 8.86
N HIS A 407 0.08 -11.05 10.01
CA HIS A 407 -0.14 -12.45 10.33
C HIS A 407 -0.38 -12.59 11.82
N ILE A 408 -1.16 -13.60 12.20
CA ILE A 408 -1.25 -14.06 13.59
C ILE A 408 -0.78 -15.52 13.67
N GLU A 409 0.04 -15.79 14.67
CA GLU A 409 0.51 -17.11 15.04
C GLU A 409 -0.21 -17.51 16.34
N ILE A 410 -0.76 -18.71 16.41
CA ILE A 410 -1.23 -19.28 17.69
C ILE A 410 -0.07 -20.07 18.28
N ARG A 411 0.25 -19.83 19.54
CA ARG A 411 1.40 -20.43 20.21
C ARG A 411 1.13 -21.87 20.65
N ASP A 412 2.21 -22.62 20.85
CA ASP A 412 2.19 -24.00 21.35
C ASP A 412 1.54 -24.18 22.73
N ASP A 413 1.34 -23.11 23.52
CA ASP A 413 0.71 -23.12 24.85
C ASP A 413 -0.82 -22.89 24.83
N TRP A 414 -1.49 -23.26 23.73
CA TRP A 414 -2.95 -23.28 23.65
C TRP A 414 -3.56 -24.46 24.43
N GLU A 415 -4.78 -24.26 24.94
CA GLU A 415 -5.54 -25.26 25.70
C GLU A 415 -6.92 -25.51 25.08
N ALA A 416 -7.43 -26.73 25.18
CA ALA A 416 -8.82 -27.06 24.89
C ALA A 416 -9.38 -28.06 25.90
N LYS A 417 -10.68 -27.94 26.20
CA LYS A 417 -11.37 -28.81 27.16
C LYS A 417 -12.85 -28.97 26.79
N PHE A 418 -13.29 -30.21 26.59
CA PHE A 418 -14.71 -30.55 26.55
C PHE A 418 -15.32 -30.55 27.96
N THR A 419 -16.56 -30.07 28.07
CA THR A 419 -17.39 -30.13 29.28
C THR A 419 -18.80 -30.56 28.87
N ASP A 420 -19.26 -31.69 29.42
CA ASP A 420 -20.60 -32.24 29.21
C ASP A 420 -21.64 -31.50 30.07
N ASP A 421 -22.82 -31.19 29.50
CA ASP A 421 -23.92 -30.49 30.19
C ASP A 421 -25.31 -30.91 29.67
N GLU A 422 -26.39 -30.34 30.22
CA GLU A 422 -27.77 -30.74 29.88
C GLU A 422 -28.18 -30.39 28.43
N ASP A 423 -27.40 -29.55 27.73
CA ASP A 423 -27.65 -29.03 26.39
C ASP A 423 -26.63 -29.54 25.34
N GLY A 424 -25.99 -30.69 25.61
CA GLY A 424 -25.09 -31.37 24.67
C GLY A 424 -23.61 -31.01 24.80
N GLY A 425 -23.25 -30.26 25.84
CA GLY A 425 -21.88 -29.88 26.19
C GLY A 425 -21.34 -28.67 25.43
N PHE A 426 -20.14 -28.24 25.84
CA PHE A 426 -19.39 -27.16 25.22
C PHE A 426 -17.88 -27.44 25.20
N LEU A 427 -17.18 -26.86 24.22
CA LEU A 427 -15.73 -26.78 24.16
C LEU A 427 -15.28 -25.42 24.71
N TYR A 428 -14.41 -25.44 25.71
CA TYR A 428 -13.55 -24.31 26.05
C TYR A 428 -12.27 -24.38 25.22
N LEU A 429 -11.83 -23.25 24.69
CA LEU A 429 -10.61 -23.08 23.90
C LEU A 429 -9.87 -21.81 24.35
N SER A 430 -8.61 -21.94 24.74
CA SER A 430 -7.73 -20.81 25.08
C SER A 430 -6.60 -20.75 24.06
N LEU A 431 -6.55 -19.67 23.29
CA LEU A 431 -5.63 -19.46 22.17
C LEU A 431 -4.71 -18.27 22.46
N PRO A 432 -3.45 -18.49 22.89
CA PRO A 432 -2.47 -17.43 23.06
C PRO A 432 -1.93 -16.98 21.69
N VAL A 433 -2.23 -15.73 21.33
CA VAL A 433 -1.90 -15.17 20.02
C VAL A 433 -0.54 -14.46 20.06
N ALA A 434 0.22 -14.56 18.97
CA ALA A 434 1.33 -13.68 18.63
C ALA A 434 1.03 -12.94 17.33
N ILE A 435 0.88 -11.62 17.42
CA ILE A 435 0.52 -10.75 16.30
C ILE A 435 1.80 -10.22 15.66
N THR A 436 2.01 -10.54 14.38
CA THR A 436 3.13 -10.03 13.57
C THR A 436 2.65 -8.89 12.67
N LYS A 437 3.42 -7.80 12.64
CA LYS A 437 3.11 -6.58 11.88
C LYS A 437 4.17 -6.26 10.81
N TYR A 438 3.80 -5.45 9.82
CA TYR A 438 4.64 -5.21 8.63
C TYR A 438 5.96 -4.46 8.93
N HIS A 439 5.97 -3.52 9.88
CA HIS A 439 7.15 -2.69 10.16
C HIS A 439 7.98 -3.19 11.36
N GLY A 440 7.64 -4.38 11.87
CA GLY A 440 8.35 -5.04 12.96
C GLY A 440 7.80 -4.72 14.34
N GLY A 441 8.12 -5.60 15.30
CA GLY A 441 7.45 -5.65 16.59
C GLY A 441 6.25 -6.60 16.58
N GLY A 442 5.81 -6.97 17.78
CA GLY A 442 4.71 -7.90 17.96
C GLY A 442 4.05 -7.75 19.33
N TYR A 443 2.79 -8.15 19.39
CA TYR A 443 1.96 -8.13 20.60
C TYR A 443 1.34 -9.51 20.80
N GLY A 444 0.88 -9.83 22.01
CA GLY A 444 0.29 -11.13 22.27
C GLY A 444 -0.67 -11.11 23.44
N GLU A 445 -1.80 -11.79 23.24
CA GLU A 445 -2.95 -11.83 24.12
C GLU A 445 -3.49 -13.26 24.19
N GLY A 446 -3.92 -13.69 25.37
CA GLY A 446 -4.78 -14.87 25.48
C GLY A 446 -6.21 -14.48 25.09
N THR A 447 -6.79 -15.18 24.12
CA THR A 447 -8.23 -15.14 23.85
C THR A 447 -8.85 -16.49 24.19
N GLU A 448 -9.97 -16.44 24.90
CA GLU A 448 -10.74 -17.59 25.35
C GLU A 448 -12.10 -17.62 24.63
N PHE A 449 -12.50 -18.80 24.21
CA PHE A 449 -13.76 -19.07 23.51
C PHE A 449 -14.54 -20.18 24.22
N LEU A 450 -15.87 -20.05 24.22
CA LEU A 450 -16.80 -21.16 24.41
C LEU A 450 -17.50 -21.46 23.09
N ILE A 451 -17.55 -22.74 22.72
CA ILE A 451 -18.14 -23.22 21.46
C ILE A 451 -19.13 -24.35 21.74
N ARG A 452 -20.32 -24.30 21.12
CA ARG A 452 -21.33 -25.38 21.12
C ARG A 452 -21.53 -25.93 19.70
N ASN A 453 -22.07 -27.15 19.60
CA ASN A 453 -22.74 -27.63 18.39
C ASN A 453 -24.21 -27.14 18.41
N VAL A 454 -24.64 -26.45 17.35
CA VAL A 454 -26.03 -26.04 17.12
C VAL A 454 -26.45 -26.55 15.72
N ASN A 455 -27.37 -27.51 15.69
CA ASN A 455 -27.89 -28.14 14.45
C ASN A 455 -26.79 -28.67 13.50
N GLY A 456 -25.72 -29.26 14.05
CA GLY A 456 -24.56 -29.77 13.31
C GLY A 456 -23.45 -28.74 13.05
N LYS A 457 -23.66 -27.46 13.35
CA LYS A 457 -22.68 -26.38 13.15
C LYS A 457 -22.01 -26.01 14.47
N LEU A 458 -20.69 -25.91 14.49
CA LEU A 458 -19.94 -25.33 15.59
C LEU A 458 -20.11 -23.81 15.57
N VAL A 459 -20.52 -23.24 16.71
CA VAL A 459 -20.74 -21.80 16.89
C VAL A 459 -20.12 -21.30 18.18
N ILE A 460 -19.59 -20.09 18.14
CA ILE A 460 -19.04 -19.38 19.29
C ILE A 460 -20.20 -18.83 20.12
N VAL A 461 -20.24 -19.23 21.39
CA VAL A 461 -21.26 -18.83 22.37
C VAL A 461 -20.70 -17.93 23.48
N ASP A 462 -19.38 -17.87 23.66
CA ASP A 462 -18.71 -16.77 24.38
C ASP A 462 -17.31 -16.48 23.83
N TRP A 463 -16.85 -15.23 23.98
CA TRP A 463 -15.52 -14.73 23.60
C TRP A 463 -15.03 -13.72 24.64
N TYR A 464 -13.88 -14.00 25.25
CA TYR A 464 -13.18 -13.09 26.16
C TYR A 464 -11.69 -12.95 25.81
N THR A 465 -11.13 -11.75 25.90
CA THR A 465 -9.69 -11.47 25.73
C THR A 465 -9.17 -10.75 26.97
N GLY A 466 -8.38 -11.41 27.81
CA GLY A 466 -8.06 -10.94 29.18
C GLY A 466 -7.00 -9.82 29.32
N GLY A 467 -6.52 -9.23 28.23
CA GLY A 467 -5.47 -8.20 28.26
C GLY A 467 -5.94 -6.89 28.90
N LYS A 468 -5.10 -6.22 29.71
CA LYS A 468 -5.49 -5.01 30.48
C LYS A 468 -5.96 -3.81 29.66
N ASP A 469 -5.51 -3.72 28.41
CA ASP A 469 -5.84 -2.65 27.48
C ASP A 469 -6.97 -3.05 26.48
N THR A 470 -7.52 -4.25 26.63
CA THR A 470 -8.62 -4.79 25.80
C THR A 470 -9.96 -4.16 26.15
N TYR A 471 -10.92 -4.38 25.25
CA TYR A 471 -12.31 -3.99 25.45
C TYR A 471 -12.96 -4.79 26.59
N ASP A 472 -12.71 -6.10 26.62
CA ASP A 472 -13.38 -7.03 27.52
C ASP A 472 -12.92 -6.81 28.98
N PHE A 473 -11.64 -6.50 29.19
CA PHE A 473 -11.14 -6.07 30.49
C PHE A 473 -11.82 -4.78 30.99
N MET A 474 -12.08 -3.82 30.10
CA MET A 474 -12.77 -2.57 30.46
C MET A 474 -14.28 -2.78 30.72
N VAL A 475 -14.95 -3.62 29.93
CA VAL A 475 -16.42 -3.75 29.93
C VAL A 475 -16.91 -4.94 30.77
N ARG A 476 -16.30 -6.12 30.65
CA ARG A 476 -16.64 -7.33 31.45
C ARG A 476 -15.86 -7.37 32.77
N GLY A 477 -14.57 -7.03 32.74
CA GLY A 477 -13.70 -6.92 33.93
C GLY A 477 -12.44 -7.79 33.89
N ASP A 478 -11.66 -7.74 34.97
CA ASP A 478 -10.43 -8.52 35.18
C ASP A 478 -10.72 -9.91 35.77
N ASN A 479 -9.98 -10.94 35.35
CA ASN A 479 -10.12 -12.35 35.78
C ASN A 479 -11.56 -12.90 35.69
N VAL A 480 -12.25 -12.65 34.58
CA VAL A 480 -13.54 -13.30 34.29
C VAL A 480 -13.30 -14.78 34.03
N THR A 481 -14.01 -15.68 34.71
CA THR A 481 -14.02 -17.11 34.36
C THR A 481 -14.90 -17.33 33.14
N VAL A 482 -14.38 -18.01 32.13
CA VAL A 482 -15.06 -18.29 30.86
C VAL A 482 -15.62 -19.72 30.91
N ASP A 483 -16.75 -19.90 31.61
CA ASP A 483 -17.37 -21.21 31.88
C ASP A 483 -18.90 -21.26 31.71
N ASN A 484 -19.54 -20.14 31.32
CA ASN A 484 -20.98 -20.04 31.12
C ASN A 484 -21.33 -19.79 29.63
N PRO A 485 -21.67 -20.83 28.84
CA PRO A 485 -22.03 -20.69 27.42
C PRO A 485 -23.33 -19.90 27.18
N ASP A 486 -24.15 -19.72 28.21
CA ASP A 486 -25.46 -19.07 28.12
C ASP A 486 -25.46 -17.64 28.68
N ILE A 487 -24.28 -17.06 28.94
CA ILE A 487 -24.12 -15.73 29.53
C ILE A 487 -24.79 -14.61 28.70
N TRP A 488 -24.78 -14.73 27.37
CA TRP A 488 -25.43 -13.77 26.44
C TRP A 488 -26.94 -13.93 26.35
N ASN A 489 -27.53 -14.95 26.98
CA ASN A 489 -28.97 -15.11 27.13
C ASN A 489 -29.51 -14.41 28.40
N ASP A 490 -28.65 -14.03 29.36
CA ASP A 490 -29.04 -13.23 30.53
C ASP A 490 -29.28 -11.76 30.13
N SER A 491 -30.55 -11.43 29.90
CA SER A 491 -30.94 -10.08 29.53
C SER A 491 -30.72 -9.03 30.63
N GLU A 492 -30.53 -9.38 31.91
CA GLU A 492 -30.13 -8.40 32.93
C GLU A 492 -28.63 -8.13 32.83
N TRP A 493 -27.80 -9.17 32.71
CA TRP A 493 -26.35 -9.04 32.52
C TRP A 493 -25.99 -8.25 31.25
N VAL A 494 -26.59 -8.59 30.09
CA VAL A 494 -26.35 -7.86 28.82
C VAL A 494 -26.64 -6.37 28.98
N LYS A 495 -27.76 -5.99 29.62
CA LYS A 495 -28.06 -4.58 29.92
C LYS A 495 -27.00 -3.92 30.81
N THR A 496 -26.32 -4.65 31.69
CA THR A 496 -25.20 -4.09 32.47
C THR A 496 -23.92 -3.86 31.65
N LEU A 497 -23.80 -4.49 30.47
CA LEU A 497 -22.74 -4.17 29.52
C LEU A 497 -23.12 -2.94 28.69
N ASP A 498 -24.34 -2.87 28.15
CA ASP A 498 -24.84 -1.71 27.37
C ASP A 498 -24.60 -0.38 28.11
N ASN A 499 -24.91 -0.33 29.41
CA ASN A 499 -24.73 0.85 30.29
C ASN A 499 -23.25 1.19 30.62
N LYS A 500 -22.27 0.49 30.01
CA LYS A 500 -20.81 0.79 30.07
C LYS A 500 -20.22 1.11 28.69
N ILE A 501 -21.04 1.05 27.64
CA ILE A 501 -20.65 1.28 26.24
C ILE A 501 -20.95 2.74 25.83
N ASP A 502 -21.96 3.35 26.46
CA ASP A 502 -22.25 4.80 26.49
C ASP A 502 -21.30 5.59 27.43
#